data_AF-A0A965QJE4-F1
#
_entry.id   AF-A0A965QJE4-F1
#
_cell.length_a   1.000
_cell.length_b   1.000
_cell.length_c   1.000
_cell.angle_alpha   90.00
_cell.angle_beta   90.00
_cell.angle_gamma   90.00
#
_symmetry.space_group_name_H-M   'P 1'
#
loop_
_entity.id
_entity.type
_entity.pdbx_description
1 polymer ?
#
loop_
_entity_poly.entity_id
_entity_poly.type
_entity_poly.pdbx_seq_one_letter_code
_entity_poly.pdbx_strand_id
1 'polypeptide(L)'
;MTNANQLEMEPREIKAVVMFVDVEGFSRISGKKTPAVVFTELRQCLRRIAEIVRSNGGQVNKTLGDGLLCYFHDASRENEESYLADYSMKAIASAIQIQREWAKRFLDSETSPNQKDHKKWHALPVRIGINAGPVLMGDLSVSEDGSLDVTMIGETVNLSKRLESAADIFRVLISPKVKTIIDESGKPLDFGVGALWGRRFLQMKHQAGLFEAWDCNPFGNDAEVLKGALRLVRTGSKRSSPRIPWLCHVPLNAVTREGLQGRVVDFSENGFCIEFPSAFARKEQINITITTGRPDWNTLLVSKGLSNVTCEVRWVETVGQMNWHGVSFINFTLETSRSLSELLIQFNNRASEEQSQEGI
;
A
#
# COMPACT_ATOMS: atom_id res chain seq x y z
N MET A 1 46.34 19.25 24.39
CA MET A 1 44.87 19.29 24.43
C MET A 1 44.50 20.37 23.43
N THR A 2 43.98 20.06 22.24
CA THR A 2 42.60 19.64 21.88
C THR A 2 42.71 19.26 20.38
N ASN A 3 42.03 18.27 19.79
CA ASN A 3 40.59 18.11 19.66
C ASN A 3 40.23 16.62 19.64
N ALA A 4 39.25 16.25 20.44
CA ALA A 4 38.56 14.98 20.31
C ALA A 4 37.93 14.92 18.90
N ASN A 5 38.13 13.80 18.21
CA ASN A 5 37.52 13.48 16.93
C ASN A 5 36.00 13.74 16.98
N GLN A 6 35.54 14.84 16.38
CA GLN A 6 34.17 14.94 15.88
C GLN A 6 34.07 13.96 14.72
N LEU A 7 33.35 12.86 14.93
CA LEU A 7 32.97 11.94 13.87
C LEU A 7 31.88 12.60 13.04
N GLU A 8 32.20 13.59 12.21
CA GLU A 8 31.27 14.12 11.22
C GLU A 8 31.32 13.23 9.97
N MET A 9 30.16 12.73 9.54
CA MET A 9 30.08 11.95 8.30
C MET A 9 29.79 12.89 7.12
N GLU A 10 30.81 13.10 6.30
CA GLU A 10 30.69 13.87 5.05
C GLU A 10 29.54 13.35 4.17
N PRO A 11 28.69 14.25 3.63
CA PRO A 11 27.61 13.86 2.73
C PRO A 11 28.13 13.12 1.49
N ARG A 12 27.64 11.91 1.25
CA ARG A 12 27.98 11.10 0.09
C ARG A 12 26.73 10.67 -0.65
N GLU A 13 26.77 10.78 -1.98
CA GLU A 13 25.77 10.15 -2.82
C GLU A 13 26.01 8.64 -2.88
N ILE A 14 24.98 7.88 -2.53
CA ILE A 14 24.99 6.41 -2.57
C ILE A 14 23.77 5.90 -3.34
N LYS A 15 23.86 4.67 -3.85
CA LYS A 15 22.70 3.92 -4.35
C LYS A 15 22.10 3.11 -3.21
N ALA A 16 20.79 3.28 -2.98
CA ALA A 16 20.07 2.55 -1.95
C ALA A 16 18.65 2.19 -2.39
N VAL A 17 18.10 1.15 -1.76
CA VAL A 17 16.65 0.90 -1.77
C VAL A 17 16.08 1.43 -0.47
N VAL A 18 15.12 2.34 -0.57
CA VAL A 18 14.48 3.02 0.56
C VAL A 18 13.10 2.43 0.78
N MET A 19 12.76 2.17 2.03
CA MET A 19 11.46 1.65 2.44
C MET A 19 10.91 2.49 3.59
N PHE A 20 9.69 3.00 3.42
CA PHE A 20 8.92 3.58 4.51
C PHE A 20 7.89 2.58 5.01
N VAL A 21 7.74 2.50 6.33
CA VAL A 21 6.70 1.73 7.00
C VAL A 21 5.96 2.66 7.95
N ASP A 22 4.63 2.62 7.96
CA ASP A 22 3.78 3.49 8.78
C ASP A 22 2.65 2.67 9.39
N VAL A 23 2.38 2.88 10.68
CA VAL A 23 1.34 2.15 11.42
C VAL A 23 0.00 2.87 11.30
N GLU A 24 -0.94 2.27 10.56
CA GLU A 24 -2.24 2.86 10.30
C GLU A 24 -3.07 3.02 11.59
N GLY A 25 -3.67 4.20 11.75
CA GLY A 25 -4.63 4.48 12.83
C GLY A 25 -4.00 4.72 14.21
N PHE A 26 -2.68 4.78 14.32
CA PHE A 26 -1.97 5.02 15.59
C PHE A 26 -2.39 6.34 16.25
N SER A 27 -2.33 7.43 15.50
CA SER A 27 -2.70 8.79 15.95
C SER A 27 -4.12 8.89 16.53
N ARG A 28 -5.07 8.08 16.07
CA ARG A 28 -6.47 8.13 16.53
C ARG A 28 -6.66 7.50 17.90
N ILE A 29 -5.89 6.47 18.21
CA ILE A 29 -6.20 5.59 19.34
C ILE A 29 -5.20 5.83 20.49
N SER A 30 -4.07 6.51 20.21
CA SER A 30 -3.25 7.14 21.24
C SER A 30 -4.08 8.02 22.18
N GLY A 31 -5.10 8.72 21.67
CA GLY A 31 -6.01 9.56 22.46
C GLY A 31 -6.94 8.82 23.44
N LYS A 32 -6.97 7.49 23.44
CA LYS A 32 -7.83 6.67 24.33
C LYS A 32 -7.07 6.01 25.49
N LYS A 33 -5.75 6.18 25.57
CA LYS A 33 -4.88 5.56 26.57
C LYS A 33 -3.94 6.60 27.18
N THR A 34 -3.35 6.25 28.31
CA THR A 34 -2.26 7.08 28.88
C THR A 34 -1.06 7.08 27.93
N PRO A 35 -0.34 8.21 27.79
CA PRO A 35 0.84 8.31 26.92
C PRO A 35 1.90 7.22 27.17
N ALA A 36 2.11 6.82 28.43
CA ALA A 36 3.09 5.79 28.79
C ALA A 36 2.79 4.42 28.16
N VAL A 37 1.51 4.01 28.14
CA VAL A 37 1.08 2.76 27.50
C VAL A 37 1.25 2.88 25.99
N VAL A 38 0.79 3.97 25.39
CA VAL A 38 0.91 4.22 23.94
C VAL A 38 2.36 4.14 23.47
N PHE A 39 3.27 4.80 24.20
CA PHE A 39 4.70 4.79 23.90
C PHE A 39 5.29 3.38 23.98
N THR A 40 4.98 2.64 25.04
CA THR A 40 5.46 1.26 25.24
C THR A 40 5.03 0.34 24.09
N GLU A 41 3.78 0.43 23.70
CA GLU A 41 3.18 -0.38 22.64
C GLU A 41 3.77 -0.03 21.27
N LEU A 42 3.89 1.26 20.95
CA LEU A 42 4.52 1.73 19.72
C LEU A 42 5.96 1.22 19.62
N ARG A 43 6.72 1.36 20.71
CA ARG A 43 8.11 0.93 20.75
C ARG A 43 8.24 -0.57 20.47
N GLN A 44 7.35 -1.40 21.00
CA GLN A 44 7.35 -2.84 20.72
C GLN A 44 7.02 -3.16 19.26
N CYS A 45 6.02 -2.47 18.70
CA CYS A 45 5.63 -2.57 17.30
C CYS A 45 6.81 -2.20 16.37
N LEU A 46 7.35 -0.99 16.50
CA LEU A 46 8.47 -0.51 15.70
C LEU A 46 9.72 -1.37 15.87
N ARG A 47 10.00 -1.85 17.10
CA ARG A 47 11.13 -2.76 17.34
C ARG A 47 10.98 -4.05 16.53
N ARG A 48 9.78 -4.63 16.48
CA ARG A 48 9.55 -5.87 15.73
C ARG A 48 9.68 -5.67 14.22
N ILE A 49 9.18 -4.54 13.70
CA ILE A 49 9.40 -4.18 12.28
C ILE A 49 10.90 -4.05 12.01
N ALA A 50 11.63 -3.35 12.88
CA ALA A 50 13.06 -3.16 12.75
C ALA A 50 13.86 -4.48 12.79
N GLU A 51 13.44 -5.46 13.61
CA GLU A 51 14.03 -6.81 13.63
C GLU A 51 13.88 -7.51 12.27
N ILE A 52 12.69 -7.46 11.66
CA ILE A 52 12.44 -8.06 10.33
C ILE A 52 13.28 -7.39 9.24
N VAL A 53 13.37 -6.06 9.27
CA VAL A 53 14.20 -5.30 8.32
C VAL A 53 15.67 -5.72 8.43
N ARG A 54 16.20 -5.79 9.65
CA ARG A 54 17.59 -6.19 9.89
C ARG A 54 17.86 -7.63 9.51
N SER A 55 16.94 -8.56 9.78
CA SER A 55 17.12 -9.98 9.41
C SER A 55 17.17 -10.20 7.90
N ASN A 56 16.58 -9.29 7.11
CA ASN A 56 16.64 -9.30 5.65
C ASN A 56 17.81 -8.45 5.09
N GLY A 57 18.72 -7.96 5.94
CA GLY A 57 19.88 -7.19 5.52
C GLY A 57 19.61 -5.70 5.25
N GLY A 58 18.52 -5.17 5.79
CA GLY A 58 18.22 -3.74 5.81
C GLY A 58 18.68 -3.05 7.10
N GLN A 59 18.63 -1.73 7.08
CA GLN A 59 19.00 -0.86 8.19
C GLN A 59 17.83 0.09 8.50
N VAL A 60 17.64 0.42 9.78
CA VAL A 60 16.67 1.45 10.19
C VAL A 60 17.44 2.76 10.35
N ASN A 61 17.11 3.76 9.56
CA ASN A 61 17.71 5.09 9.67
C ASN A 61 17.14 5.84 10.88
N LYS A 62 15.81 6.05 10.91
CA LYS A 62 15.14 6.72 12.03
C LYS A 62 13.67 6.36 12.16
N THR A 63 13.14 6.59 13.36
CA THR A 63 11.70 6.55 13.65
C THR A 63 11.06 7.87 13.25
N LEU A 64 9.90 7.82 12.60
CA LEU A 64 9.15 8.98 12.13
C LEU A 64 7.75 8.98 12.75
N GLY A 65 7.68 9.34 14.04
CA GLY A 65 6.46 9.19 14.81
C GLY A 65 6.07 7.72 14.97
N ASP A 66 5.02 7.31 14.27
CA ASP A 66 4.45 5.96 14.23
C ASP A 66 5.00 5.06 13.11
N GLY A 67 6.01 5.53 12.37
CA GLY A 67 6.65 4.79 11.28
C GLY A 67 8.17 4.65 11.38
N LEU A 68 8.75 3.92 10.43
CA LEU A 68 10.19 3.75 10.24
C LEU A 68 10.61 4.20 8.83
N LEU A 69 11.74 4.91 8.76
CA LEU A 69 12.55 5.02 7.56
C LEU A 69 13.61 3.93 7.58
N CYS A 70 13.55 3.04 6.60
CA CYS A 70 14.49 1.95 6.40
C CYS A 70 15.22 2.10 5.07
N TYR A 71 16.42 1.55 4.98
CA TYR A 71 17.16 1.48 3.73
C TYR A 71 17.97 0.19 3.63
N PHE A 72 18.28 -0.18 2.40
CA PHE A 72 19.06 -1.35 2.06
C PHE A 72 20.22 -0.87 1.20
N HIS A 73 21.41 -0.92 1.79
CA HIS A 73 22.66 -0.49 1.18
C HIS A 73 23.83 -1.28 1.78
N ASP A 74 24.85 -1.52 0.95
CA ASP A 74 26.13 -2.09 1.35
C ASP A 74 27.23 -1.49 0.49
N ALA A 75 28.06 -0.65 1.12
CA ALA A 75 29.14 0.07 0.45
C ALA A 75 30.15 -0.85 -0.23
N SER A 76 30.30 -2.11 0.24
CA SER A 76 31.24 -3.07 -0.36
C SER A 76 30.77 -3.61 -1.71
N ARG A 77 29.47 -3.50 -2.01
CA ARG A 77 28.81 -4.08 -3.19
C ARG A 77 28.24 -3.04 -4.15
N GLU A 78 28.39 -1.75 -3.87
CA GLU A 78 27.72 -0.65 -4.60
C GLU A 78 28.03 -0.62 -6.12
N ASN A 79 29.17 -1.19 -6.52
CA ASN A 79 29.60 -1.28 -7.91
C ASN A 79 29.14 -2.55 -8.64
N GLU A 80 28.49 -3.49 -7.95
CA GLU A 80 27.98 -4.72 -8.57
C GLU A 80 26.74 -4.40 -9.42
N GLU A 81 26.64 -5.00 -10.61
CA GLU A 81 25.50 -4.80 -11.51
C GLU A 81 24.18 -5.25 -10.88
N SER A 82 24.20 -6.38 -10.16
CA SER A 82 23.03 -6.93 -9.47
C SER A 82 22.67 -6.22 -8.17
N TYR A 83 23.49 -5.25 -7.72
CA TYR A 83 23.38 -4.63 -6.40
C TYR A 83 21.96 -4.13 -6.09
N LEU A 84 21.42 -3.25 -6.92
CA LEU A 84 20.08 -2.69 -6.68
C LEU A 84 18.98 -3.75 -6.79
N ALA A 85 19.15 -4.76 -7.64
CA ALA A 85 18.18 -5.86 -7.75
C ALA A 85 18.17 -6.73 -6.49
N ASP A 86 19.34 -7.12 -5.98
CA ASP A 86 19.48 -7.89 -4.74
C ASP A 86 18.85 -7.16 -3.55
N TYR A 87 19.18 -5.88 -3.36
CA TYR A 87 18.64 -5.09 -2.25
C TYR A 87 17.15 -4.74 -2.44
N SER A 88 16.66 -4.65 -3.68
CA SER A 88 15.22 -4.50 -3.95
C SER A 88 14.46 -5.75 -3.54
N MET A 89 14.97 -6.94 -3.86
CA MET A 89 14.38 -8.21 -3.43
C MET A 89 14.38 -8.33 -1.90
N LYS A 90 15.46 -7.95 -1.22
CA LYS A 90 15.53 -7.93 0.25
C LYS A 90 14.51 -6.97 0.89
N ALA A 91 14.34 -5.79 0.31
CA ALA A 91 13.35 -4.81 0.76
C ALA A 91 11.91 -5.35 0.62
N ILE A 92 11.60 -5.93 -0.55
CA ILE A 92 10.28 -6.52 -0.82
C ILE A 92 10.02 -7.74 0.09
N ALA A 93 11.01 -8.61 0.28
CA ALA A 93 10.90 -9.75 1.20
C ALA A 93 10.59 -9.28 2.63
N SER A 94 11.28 -8.23 3.10
CA SER A 94 11.01 -7.60 4.40
C SER A 94 9.57 -7.11 4.48
N ALA A 95 9.10 -6.39 3.46
CA ALA A 95 7.75 -5.83 3.41
C ALA A 95 6.67 -6.91 3.41
N ILE A 96 6.84 -7.97 2.61
CA ILE A 96 5.95 -9.14 2.57
C ILE A 96 5.90 -9.82 3.95
N GLN A 97 7.06 -10.04 4.57
CA GLN A 97 7.15 -10.65 5.89
C GLN A 97 6.45 -9.81 6.95
N ILE A 98 6.66 -8.49 6.95
CA ILE A 98 5.98 -7.54 7.84
C ILE A 98 4.46 -7.67 7.65
N GLN A 99 3.95 -7.54 6.42
CA GLN A 99 2.50 -7.57 6.18
C GLN A 99 1.86 -8.87 6.63
N ARG A 100 2.48 -10.01 6.32
CA ARG A 100 1.98 -11.34 6.69
C ARG A 100 1.99 -11.55 8.20
N GLU A 101 3.07 -11.16 8.88
CA GLU A 101 3.16 -11.26 10.33
C GLU A 101 2.12 -10.36 11.01
N TRP A 102 1.91 -9.15 10.50
CA TRP A 102 0.93 -8.22 11.04
C TRP A 102 -0.50 -8.68 10.89
N ALA A 103 -0.89 -9.20 9.71
CA ALA A 103 -2.24 -9.74 9.53
C ALA A 103 -2.52 -10.91 10.46
N LYS A 104 -1.55 -11.82 10.66
CA LYS A 104 -1.68 -12.93 11.63
C LYS A 104 -1.85 -12.41 13.05
N ARG A 105 -0.95 -11.52 13.50
CA ARG A 105 -1.06 -10.87 14.81
C ARG A 105 -2.40 -10.17 15.00
N PHE A 106 -2.95 -9.59 13.93
CA PHE A 106 -4.20 -8.84 13.97
C PHE A 106 -5.39 -9.77 14.17
N LEU A 107 -5.42 -10.89 13.44
CA LEU A 107 -6.40 -11.96 13.64
C LEU A 107 -6.32 -12.55 15.05
N ASP A 108 -5.12 -12.90 15.52
CA ASP A 108 -4.90 -13.51 16.84
C ASP A 108 -5.34 -12.61 17.99
N SER A 109 -5.26 -11.29 17.80
CA SER A 109 -5.67 -10.32 18.82
C SER A 109 -7.18 -10.33 19.12
N GLU A 110 -8.01 -10.82 18.19
CA GLU A 110 -9.47 -10.83 18.32
C GLU A 110 -10.03 -12.19 18.75
N THR A 111 -9.31 -13.30 18.53
CA THR A 111 -9.73 -14.65 18.94
C THR A 111 -9.44 -14.97 20.42
N SER A 112 -8.77 -14.07 21.15
CA SER A 112 -8.46 -14.24 22.58
C SER A 112 -9.45 -13.52 23.51
N PRO A 113 -10.46 -14.22 24.09
CA PRO A 113 -11.50 -13.59 24.91
C PRO A 113 -11.02 -12.93 26.22
N ASN A 114 -9.83 -13.29 26.71
CA ASN A 114 -9.28 -12.83 28.00
C ASN A 114 -8.27 -11.66 27.92
N GLN A 115 -8.03 -11.04 26.75
CA GLN A 115 -6.91 -10.08 26.56
C GLN A 115 -7.32 -8.79 25.81
N LYS A 116 -8.51 -8.26 26.12
CA LYS A 116 -9.20 -7.21 25.33
C LYS A 116 -8.51 -5.85 25.22
N ASP A 117 -7.52 -5.52 26.06
CA ASP A 117 -6.97 -4.14 26.13
C ASP A 117 -5.47 -3.99 25.79
N HIS A 118 -4.67 -5.06 25.93
CA HIS A 118 -3.21 -4.97 25.78
C HIS A 118 -2.65 -5.52 24.45
N LYS A 119 -3.41 -6.34 23.69
CA LYS A 119 -2.91 -6.93 22.42
C LYS A 119 -3.43 -6.30 21.14
N LYS A 120 -4.42 -5.39 21.19
CA LYS A 120 -5.00 -4.75 20.00
C LYS A 120 -4.04 -3.82 19.23
N TRP A 121 -2.89 -3.48 19.82
CA TRP A 121 -1.95 -2.47 19.30
C TRP A 121 -0.71 -3.07 18.64
N HIS A 122 -0.28 -4.27 19.06
CA HIS A 122 0.87 -5.00 18.49
C HIS A 122 0.64 -5.55 17.07
N ALA A 123 -0.48 -5.19 16.46
CA ALA A 123 -0.95 -5.75 15.21
C ALA A 123 -1.64 -4.74 14.29
N LEU A 124 -1.55 -3.44 14.60
CA LEU A 124 -2.16 -2.40 13.78
C LEU A 124 -1.66 -2.51 12.34
N PRO A 125 -2.56 -2.51 11.34
CA PRO A 125 -2.16 -2.64 9.95
C PRO A 125 -1.09 -1.61 9.58
N VAL A 126 -0.18 -1.99 8.70
CA VAL A 126 0.88 -1.09 8.24
C VAL A 126 0.74 -0.80 6.75
N ARG A 127 1.19 0.40 6.36
CA ARG A 127 1.43 0.79 4.97
C ARG A 127 2.91 0.71 4.68
N ILE A 128 3.25 0.27 3.46
CA ILE A 128 4.65 0.12 3.04
C ILE A 128 4.83 0.63 1.61
N GLY A 129 5.83 1.49 1.42
CA GLY A 129 6.24 2.03 0.12
C GLY A 129 7.74 1.88 -0.09
N ILE A 130 8.14 1.42 -1.28
CA ILE A 130 9.54 1.11 -1.62
C ILE A 130 9.94 1.79 -2.93
N ASN A 131 11.11 2.42 -2.94
CA ASN A 131 11.74 2.93 -4.15
C ASN A 131 13.26 2.70 -4.11
N ALA A 132 13.92 2.74 -5.27
CA ALA A 132 15.36 2.56 -5.40
C ALA A 132 16.00 3.66 -6.23
N GLY A 133 17.19 4.11 -5.85
CA GLY A 133 17.90 5.15 -6.57
C GLY A 133 19.01 5.83 -5.78
N PRO A 134 19.58 6.91 -6.34
CA PRO A 134 20.56 7.72 -5.63
C PRO A 134 19.90 8.44 -4.45
N VAL A 135 20.66 8.58 -3.38
CA VAL A 135 20.32 9.32 -2.16
C VAL A 135 21.58 9.97 -1.62
N LEU A 136 21.46 11.18 -1.09
CA LEU A 136 22.54 11.81 -0.35
C LEU A 136 22.42 11.37 1.11
N MET A 137 23.43 10.66 1.61
CA MET A 137 23.53 10.24 3.00
C MET A 137 24.63 11.03 3.69
N GLY A 138 24.32 11.66 4.81
CA GLY A 138 25.23 12.56 5.52
C GLY A 138 24.78 12.76 6.95
N ASP A 139 25.69 13.25 7.79
CA ASP A 139 25.33 13.75 9.12
C ASP A 139 24.67 15.14 9.01
N LEU A 140 23.52 15.30 9.65
CA LEU A 140 22.83 16.59 9.79
C LEU A 140 22.73 17.04 11.25
N SER A 141 23.59 16.51 12.14
CA SER A 141 23.67 16.96 13.52
C SER A 141 23.83 18.49 13.60
N VAL A 142 22.88 19.16 14.24
CA VAL A 142 22.93 20.61 14.47
C VAL A 142 23.73 20.93 15.75
N SER A 143 23.94 19.94 16.62
CA SER A 143 24.61 20.12 17.90
C SER A 143 26.08 19.71 17.86
N GLU A 144 26.93 20.57 18.44
CA GLU A 144 28.37 20.32 18.61
C GLU A 144 28.68 19.29 19.72
N ASP A 145 27.65 18.65 20.29
CA ASP A 145 27.78 17.67 21.38
C ASP A 145 28.28 16.29 20.93
N GLY A 146 28.57 16.14 19.63
CA GLY A 146 29.08 14.91 19.03
C GLY A 146 28.01 13.84 18.80
N SER A 147 26.73 14.19 18.88
CA SER A 147 25.64 13.31 18.47
C SER A 147 25.53 13.26 16.95
N LEU A 148 25.49 12.06 16.37
CA LEU A 148 25.31 11.83 14.93
C LEU A 148 23.82 11.79 14.58
N ASP A 149 23.37 12.59 13.61
CA ASP A 149 22.05 12.43 12.96
C ASP A 149 22.24 12.09 11.48
N VAL A 150 22.75 10.88 11.24
CA VAL A 150 22.87 10.33 9.90
C VAL A 150 21.49 10.23 9.26
N THR A 151 21.27 10.96 8.18
CA THR A 151 20.01 10.97 7.45
C THR A 151 20.22 10.72 5.96
N MET A 152 19.12 10.49 5.26
CA MET A 152 19.09 10.34 3.82
C MET A 152 18.13 11.36 3.23
N ILE A 153 18.57 12.08 2.21
CA ILE A 153 17.74 13.03 1.47
C ILE A 153 17.81 12.76 -0.03
N GLY A 154 16.75 13.14 -0.75
CA GLY A 154 16.67 13.02 -2.20
C GLY A 154 15.31 12.57 -2.68
N GLU A 155 15.12 12.64 -4.00
CA GLU A 155 13.83 12.27 -4.63
C GLU A 155 13.47 10.80 -4.39
N THR A 156 14.47 9.91 -4.30
CA THR A 156 14.26 8.50 -3.96
C THR A 156 13.57 8.34 -2.60
N VAL A 157 14.00 9.10 -1.60
CA VAL A 157 13.42 9.09 -0.24
C VAL A 157 12.00 9.66 -0.26
N ASN A 158 11.82 10.82 -0.92
CA ASN A 158 10.51 11.48 -1.01
C ASN A 158 9.46 10.62 -1.71
N LEU A 159 9.81 9.99 -2.84
CA LEU A 159 8.91 9.11 -3.57
C LEU A 159 8.56 7.85 -2.75
N SER A 160 9.51 7.29 -1.99
CA SER A 160 9.24 6.16 -1.09
C SER A 160 8.19 6.52 -0.04
N LYS A 161 8.28 7.72 0.55
CA LYS A 161 7.27 8.20 1.51
C LYS A 161 5.91 8.39 0.86
N ARG A 162 5.85 8.95 -0.36
CA ARG A 162 4.59 9.13 -1.10
C ARG A 162 3.95 7.80 -1.46
N LEU A 163 4.75 6.80 -1.86
CA LEU A 163 4.29 5.44 -2.08
C LEU A 163 3.71 4.82 -0.82
N GLU A 164 4.39 4.94 0.33
CA GLU A 164 3.86 4.45 1.61
C GLU A 164 2.50 5.10 1.91
N SER A 165 2.42 6.43 1.83
CA SER A 165 1.19 7.15 2.14
C SER A 165 0.03 6.82 1.18
N ALA A 166 0.33 6.36 -0.04
CA ALA A 166 -0.65 5.92 -1.03
C ALA A 166 -0.98 4.42 -0.94
N ALA A 167 -0.20 3.64 -0.17
CA ALA A 167 -0.38 2.20 -0.04
C ALA A 167 -1.63 1.90 0.78
N ASP A 168 -2.33 0.85 0.38
CA ASP A 168 -3.39 0.31 1.22
C ASP A 168 -2.81 -0.54 2.36
N ILE A 169 -3.58 -0.67 3.43
CA ILE A 169 -3.26 -1.60 4.51
C ILE A 169 -3.04 -3.02 3.96
N PHE A 170 -2.09 -3.75 4.53
CA PHE A 170 -1.78 -5.12 4.09
C PHE A 170 -1.31 -5.24 2.63
N ARG A 171 -0.96 -4.12 1.97
CA ARG A 171 -0.36 -4.07 0.63
C ARG A 171 1.05 -3.50 0.67
N VAL A 172 1.82 -3.77 -0.39
CA VAL A 172 3.14 -3.17 -0.59
C VAL A 172 3.14 -2.46 -1.93
N LEU A 173 3.47 -1.17 -1.94
CA LEU A 173 3.67 -0.43 -3.18
C LEU A 173 5.16 -0.29 -3.49
N ILE A 174 5.53 -0.57 -4.73
CA ILE A 174 6.87 -0.30 -5.26
C ILE A 174 6.79 0.66 -6.45
N SER A 175 7.85 1.45 -6.65
CA SER A 175 7.94 2.31 -7.83
C SER A 175 8.13 1.51 -9.14
N PRO A 176 7.80 2.08 -10.31
CA PRO A 176 8.11 1.47 -11.60
C PRO A 176 9.60 1.16 -11.75
N LYS A 177 10.46 2.01 -11.20
CA LYS A 177 11.91 1.82 -11.23
C LYS A 177 12.34 0.53 -10.51
N VAL A 178 11.78 0.25 -9.33
CA VAL A 178 12.06 -1.02 -8.63
C VAL A 178 11.59 -2.21 -9.46
N LYS A 179 10.42 -2.11 -10.09
CA LYS A 179 9.92 -3.16 -10.99
C LYS A 179 10.87 -3.41 -12.17
N THR A 180 11.29 -2.36 -12.86
CA THR A 180 12.24 -2.45 -13.99
C THR A 180 13.56 -3.09 -13.57
N ILE A 181 14.14 -2.66 -12.45
CA ILE A 181 15.40 -3.22 -11.91
C ILE A 181 15.27 -4.73 -11.69
N ILE A 182 14.14 -5.19 -11.15
CA ILE A 182 13.93 -6.63 -10.89
C ILE A 182 13.73 -7.39 -12.20
N ASP A 183 12.93 -6.86 -13.13
CA ASP A 183 12.70 -7.50 -14.43
C ASP A 183 13.99 -7.67 -15.23
N GLU A 184 14.81 -6.62 -15.30
CA GLU A 184 16.10 -6.64 -15.99
C GLU A 184 17.08 -7.62 -15.36
N SER A 185 16.98 -7.85 -14.04
CA SER A 185 17.83 -8.83 -13.34
C SER A 185 17.43 -10.29 -13.58
N GLY A 186 16.26 -10.54 -14.20
CA GLY A 186 15.72 -11.88 -14.39
C GLY A 186 15.29 -12.60 -13.10
N LYS A 187 15.29 -11.91 -11.95
CA LYS A 187 14.88 -12.49 -10.66
C LYS A 187 13.35 -12.61 -10.59
N PRO A 188 12.81 -13.73 -10.12
CA PRO A 188 11.36 -13.88 -9.99
C PRO A 188 10.82 -12.99 -8.87
N LEU A 189 9.67 -12.35 -9.12
CA LEU A 189 8.89 -11.61 -8.11
C LEU A 189 8.04 -12.52 -7.20
N ASP A 190 8.33 -13.81 -7.21
CA ASP A 190 7.74 -14.79 -6.30
C ASP A 190 8.68 -15.04 -5.11
N PHE A 191 8.15 -14.81 -3.92
CA PHE A 191 8.84 -14.99 -2.64
C PHE A 191 8.38 -16.28 -1.94
N GLY A 192 7.85 -17.25 -2.70
CA GLY A 192 7.35 -18.53 -2.21
C GLY A 192 6.01 -18.42 -1.46
N VAL A 193 5.31 -17.29 -1.63
CA VAL A 193 4.03 -16.99 -0.96
C VAL A 193 2.87 -16.78 -1.93
N GLY A 194 3.13 -16.94 -3.24
CA GLY A 194 2.15 -16.63 -4.29
C GLY A 194 1.82 -15.15 -4.36
N ALA A 195 2.76 -14.25 -4.04
CA ALA A 195 2.49 -12.82 -4.03
C ALA A 195 1.97 -12.34 -5.39
N LEU A 196 0.82 -11.65 -5.40
CA LEU A 196 0.18 -11.19 -6.64
C LEU A 196 0.54 -9.72 -6.87
N TRP A 197 1.06 -9.42 -8.05
CA TRP A 197 1.47 -8.07 -8.45
C TRP A 197 0.53 -7.50 -9.51
N GLY A 198 0.09 -6.26 -9.32
CA GLY A 198 -0.73 -5.54 -10.28
C GLY A 198 -0.23 -4.11 -10.48
N ARG A 199 -0.38 -3.58 -11.69
CA ARG A 199 -0.16 -2.15 -11.95
C ARG A 199 -1.29 -1.34 -11.33
N ARG A 200 -0.94 -0.20 -10.75
CA ARG A 200 -1.89 0.72 -10.12
C ARG A 200 -1.53 2.16 -10.45
N PHE A 201 -2.53 2.96 -10.78
CA PHE A 201 -2.39 4.40 -11.00
C PHE A 201 -2.88 5.17 -9.78
N LEU A 202 -2.00 6.00 -9.23
CA LEU A 202 -2.16 6.67 -7.95
C LEU A 202 -2.11 8.18 -8.13
N GLN A 203 -3.07 8.90 -7.54
CA GLN A 203 -2.93 10.33 -7.37
C GLN A 203 -2.05 10.60 -6.16
N MET A 204 -0.81 11.05 -6.38
CA MET A 204 0.10 11.40 -5.29
C MET A 204 0.02 12.88 -4.95
N LYS A 205 0.23 13.20 -3.68
CA LYS A 205 0.33 14.59 -3.22
C LYS A 205 1.59 15.23 -3.83
N HIS A 206 1.47 16.47 -4.30
CA HIS A 206 2.57 17.23 -4.91
C HIS A 206 3.16 16.61 -6.18
N GLN A 207 2.39 15.77 -6.88
CA GLN A 207 2.76 15.22 -8.17
C GLN A 207 1.70 15.60 -9.20
N ALA A 208 2.15 16.12 -10.34
CA ALA A 208 1.27 16.34 -11.48
C ALA A 208 0.88 14.98 -12.05
N GLY A 209 -0.42 14.76 -12.12
CA GLY A 209 -1.03 13.57 -12.69
C GLY A 209 -0.90 12.26 -11.92
N LEU A 210 -1.33 11.22 -12.61
CA LEU A 210 -1.35 9.86 -12.09
C LEU A 210 0.04 9.26 -12.13
N PHE A 211 0.47 8.77 -10.99
CA PHE A 211 1.69 8.02 -10.85
C PHE A 211 1.42 6.53 -11.01
N GLU A 212 2.11 5.88 -11.94
CA GLU A 212 2.13 4.43 -12.03
C GLU A 212 2.95 3.84 -10.88
N ALA A 213 2.41 2.84 -10.19
CA ALA A 213 3.10 2.04 -9.19
C ALA A 213 2.71 0.57 -9.36
N TRP A 214 3.44 -0.31 -8.67
CA TRP A 214 3.15 -1.73 -8.63
C TRP A 214 2.71 -2.13 -7.22
N ASP A 215 1.51 -2.70 -7.14
CA ASP A 215 0.83 -3.12 -5.92
C ASP A 215 0.98 -4.62 -5.73
N CYS A 216 1.52 -5.00 -4.58
CA CYS A 216 1.64 -6.39 -4.16
C CYS A 216 0.58 -6.75 -3.12
N ASN A 217 -0.13 -7.82 -3.40
CA ASN A 217 -0.84 -8.62 -2.41
C ASN A 217 0.10 -9.70 -1.85
N PRO A 218 0.60 -9.57 -0.61
CA PRO A 218 1.56 -10.52 -0.03
C PRO A 218 0.90 -11.83 0.47
N PHE A 219 -0.40 -12.02 0.25
CA PHE A 219 -1.19 -13.14 0.78
C PHE A 219 -1.68 -14.11 -0.28
N GLY A 220 -1.17 -14.13 -1.51
CA GLY A 220 -1.82 -14.88 -2.59
C GLY A 220 -2.23 -16.31 -2.24
N ASN A 221 -1.33 -17.12 -1.65
CA ASN A 221 -1.66 -18.48 -1.20
C ASN A 221 -2.47 -18.56 0.12
N ASP A 222 -2.57 -17.45 0.87
CA ASP A 222 -3.22 -17.34 2.18
C ASP A 222 -4.33 -16.27 2.17
N ALA A 223 -5.16 -16.24 1.13
CA ALA A 223 -6.16 -15.20 0.91
C ALA A 223 -7.15 -15.05 2.09
N GLU A 224 -7.44 -16.14 2.83
CA GLU A 224 -8.33 -16.11 4.00
C GLU A 224 -7.74 -15.32 5.18
N VAL A 225 -6.40 -15.31 5.34
CA VAL A 225 -5.74 -14.49 6.37
C VAL A 225 -5.99 -13.00 6.08
N LEU A 226 -5.79 -12.58 4.84
CA LEU A 226 -6.06 -11.21 4.42
C LEU A 226 -7.54 -10.86 4.60
N LYS A 227 -8.44 -11.73 4.14
CA LYS A 227 -9.89 -11.51 4.23
C LYS A 227 -10.36 -11.37 5.67
N GLY A 228 -9.90 -12.24 6.57
CA GLY A 228 -10.20 -12.14 8.00
C GLY A 228 -9.64 -10.86 8.62
N ALA A 229 -8.39 -10.50 8.32
CA ALA A 229 -7.77 -9.29 8.84
C ALA A 229 -8.51 -8.03 8.34
N LEU A 230 -8.84 -7.96 7.05
CA LEU A 230 -9.62 -6.86 6.47
C LEU A 230 -11.01 -6.75 7.07
N ARG A 231 -11.70 -7.87 7.32
CA ARG A 231 -13.00 -7.87 8.01
C ARG A 231 -12.90 -7.19 9.38
N LEU A 232 -11.86 -7.50 10.15
CA LEU A 232 -11.64 -6.91 11.46
C LEU A 232 -11.29 -5.42 11.37
N VAL A 233 -10.45 -5.00 10.42
CA VAL A 233 -10.15 -3.57 10.22
C VAL A 233 -11.42 -2.79 9.90
N ARG A 234 -12.31 -3.36 9.07
CA ARG A 234 -13.62 -2.77 8.74
C ARG A 234 -14.54 -2.63 9.96
N THR A 235 -14.44 -3.54 10.93
CA THR A 235 -15.24 -3.44 12.17
C THR A 235 -14.69 -2.41 13.17
N GLY A 236 -13.39 -2.09 13.12
CA GLY A 236 -12.71 -1.21 14.09
C GLY A 236 -12.25 0.17 13.59
N SER A 237 -12.22 0.42 12.28
CA SER A 237 -11.80 1.70 11.67
C SER A 237 -12.94 2.39 10.93
N LYS A 238 -13.15 3.69 11.19
CA LYS A 238 -14.05 4.55 10.41
C LYS A 238 -13.40 5.11 9.12
N ARG A 239 -12.11 4.84 8.86
CA ARG A 239 -11.42 5.16 7.59
C ARG A 239 -10.23 4.23 7.35
N SER A 240 -10.34 3.35 6.36
CA SER A 240 -9.67 3.38 5.05
C SER A 240 -9.98 1.99 4.47
N SER A 241 -10.94 1.94 3.56
CA SER A 241 -11.29 0.68 2.92
C SER A 241 -10.26 0.50 1.82
N PRO A 242 -9.41 -0.54 1.89
CA PRO A 242 -8.31 -0.69 0.95
C PRO A 242 -8.86 -0.69 -0.47
N ARG A 243 -8.18 -0.01 -1.38
CA ARG A 243 -8.49 -0.09 -2.80
C ARG A 243 -8.04 -1.45 -3.32
N ILE A 244 -8.91 -2.10 -4.07
CA ILE A 244 -8.70 -3.44 -4.58
C ILE A 244 -8.62 -3.34 -6.11
N PRO A 245 -7.44 -3.56 -6.71
CA PRO A 245 -7.31 -3.63 -8.16
C PRO A 245 -8.27 -4.66 -8.75
N TRP A 246 -8.96 -4.29 -9.83
CA TRP A 246 -9.76 -5.25 -10.60
C TRP A 246 -8.81 -6.04 -11.49
N LEU A 247 -8.48 -7.28 -11.08
CA LEU A 247 -7.57 -8.19 -11.78
C LEU A 247 -8.31 -9.27 -12.57
N CYS A 248 -9.64 -9.33 -12.44
CA CYS A 248 -10.49 -10.26 -13.16
C CYS A 248 -10.44 -10.03 -14.68
N HIS A 249 -10.37 -11.12 -15.45
CA HIS A 249 -10.43 -11.06 -16.91
C HIS A 249 -11.81 -10.64 -17.44
N VAL A 250 -12.87 -10.86 -16.66
CA VAL A 250 -14.21 -10.34 -16.97
C VAL A 250 -14.22 -8.83 -16.71
N PRO A 251 -14.55 -8.00 -17.71
CA PRO A 251 -14.50 -6.55 -17.53
C PRO A 251 -15.58 -6.07 -16.56
N LEU A 252 -15.22 -5.09 -15.73
CA LEU A 252 -16.13 -4.30 -14.91
C LEU A 252 -16.30 -2.93 -15.56
N ASN A 253 -17.50 -2.64 -16.04
CA ASN A 253 -17.83 -1.44 -16.78
C ASN A 253 -18.61 -0.45 -15.91
N ALA A 254 -18.46 0.83 -16.21
CA ALA A 254 -19.26 1.91 -15.68
C ALA A 254 -19.96 2.61 -16.85
N VAL A 255 -21.29 2.71 -16.80
CA VAL A 255 -22.09 3.35 -17.86
C VAL A 255 -22.84 4.54 -17.29
N THR A 256 -22.65 5.73 -17.85
CA THR A 256 -23.40 6.92 -17.37
C THR A 256 -24.87 6.87 -17.81
N ARG A 257 -25.71 7.75 -17.26
CA ARG A 257 -27.12 7.87 -17.68
C ARG A 257 -27.26 8.25 -19.16
N GLU A 258 -26.31 9.00 -19.68
CA GLU A 258 -26.22 9.44 -21.07
C GLU A 258 -25.68 8.34 -22.00
N GLY A 259 -25.38 7.14 -21.46
CA GLY A 259 -24.90 6.00 -22.22
C GLY A 259 -23.40 6.01 -22.51
N LEU A 260 -22.65 6.95 -21.92
CA LEU A 260 -21.19 6.95 -22.06
C LEU A 260 -20.63 5.70 -21.36
N GLN A 261 -19.76 4.96 -22.05
CA GLN A 261 -19.14 3.77 -21.51
C GLN A 261 -17.73 4.06 -20.99
N GLY A 262 -17.43 3.49 -19.83
CA GLY A 262 -16.13 3.51 -19.21
C GLY A 262 -15.86 2.19 -18.47
N ARG A 263 -14.68 2.10 -17.88
CA ARG A 263 -14.20 0.91 -17.16
C ARG A 263 -13.93 1.24 -15.70
N VAL A 264 -14.23 0.32 -14.81
CA VAL A 264 -13.79 0.37 -13.41
C VAL A 264 -12.45 -0.35 -13.32
N VAL A 265 -11.40 0.38 -12.92
CA VAL A 265 -10.03 -0.15 -12.83
C VAL A 265 -9.76 -0.73 -11.45
N ASP A 266 -10.32 -0.13 -10.42
CA ASP A 266 -10.29 -0.65 -9.05
C ASP A 266 -11.46 -0.11 -8.23
N PHE A 267 -11.61 -0.63 -7.01
CA PHE A 267 -12.74 -0.27 -6.15
C PHE A 267 -12.39 -0.30 -4.66
N SER A 268 -13.21 0.39 -3.86
CA SER A 268 -13.19 0.39 -2.40
C SER A 268 -14.60 0.65 -1.87
N GLU A 269 -14.83 0.52 -0.57
CA GLU A 269 -16.12 0.89 0.04
C GLU A 269 -16.41 2.40 -0.03
N ASN A 270 -15.43 3.22 -0.42
CA ASN A 270 -15.60 4.66 -0.56
C ASN A 270 -15.87 5.09 -2.01
N GLY A 271 -15.63 4.21 -3.00
CA GLY A 271 -15.79 4.55 -4.41
C GLY A 271 -14.85 3.77 -5.34
N PHE A 272 -14.63 4.32 -6.53
CA PHE A 272 -13.98 3.63 -7.66
C PHE A 272 -12.80 4.42 -8.25
N CYS A 273 -11.91 3.73 -8.96
CA CYS A 273 -11.21 4.32 -10.11
C CYS A 273 -12.00 3.98 -11.35
N ILE A 274 -12.38 4.99 -12.12
CA ILE A 274 -13.03 4.77 -13.41
C ILE A 274 -12.23 5.44 -14.51
N GLU A 275 -12.32 4.87 -15.70
CA GLU A 275 -11.70 5.37 -16.91
C GLU A 275 -12.78 5.58 -17.97
N PHE A 276 -12.83 6.78 -18.55
CA PHE A 276 -13.80 7.18 -19.56
C PHE A 276 -13.11 7.92 -20.73
N PRO A 277 -13.68 7.87 -21.95
CA PRO A 277 -13.17 8.66 -23.07
C PRO A 277 -13.38 10.18 -22.88
N SER A 278 -14.29 10.59 -21.99
CA SER A 278 -14.57 12.01 -21.68
C SER A 278 -14.24 12.34 -20.22
N ALA A 279 -13.81 13.57 -19.97
CA ALA A 279 -13.47 14.04 -18.64
C ALA A 279 -14.71 14.57 -17.89
N PHE A 280 -14.91 14.11 -16.65
CA PHE A 280 -15.81 14.73 -15.68
C PHE A 280 -15.03 15.69 -14.78
N ALA A 281 -15.62 16.84 -14.47
CA ALA A 281 -14.98 17.87 -13.67
C ALA A 281 -14.90 17.47 -12.19
N ARG A 282 -13.91 17.99 -11.47
CA ARG A 282 -13.81 17.78 -10.02
C ARG A 282 -15.04 18.35 -9.31
N LYS A 283 -15.58 17.60 -8.33
CA LYS A 283 -16.85 17.83 -7.61
C LYS A 283 -18.11 17.62 -8.45
N GLU A 284 -17.99 17.22 -9.72
CA GLU A 284 -19.15 16.81 -10.51
C GLU A 284 -19.76 15.55 -9.90
N GLN A 285 -21.10 15.48 -9.89
CA GLN A 285 -21.83 14.30 -9.48
C GLN A 285 -22.23 13.51 -10.71
N ILE A 286 -21.75 12.27 -10.79
CA ILE A 286 -22.05 11.37 -11.89
C ILE A 286 -22.89 10.20 -11.38
N ASN A 287 -23.83 9.76 -12.20
CA ASN A 287 -24.60 8.55 -11.96
C ASN A 287 -24.10 7.48 -12.91
N ILE A 288 -23.58 6.39 -12.37
CA ILE A 288 -23.04 5.29 -13.17
C ILE A 288 -23.78 3.99 -12.82
N THR A 289 -24.08 3.23 -13.87
CA THR A 289 -24.54 1.86 -13.79
C THR A 289 -23.33 0.95 -13.93
N ILE A 290 -23.03 0.19 -12.90
CA ILE A 290 -22.00 -0.84 -12.90
C ILE A 290 -22.54 -2.08 -13.59
N THR A 291 -21.83 -2.53 -14.62
CA THR A 291 -22.12 -3.77 -15.33
C THR A 291 -20.85 -4.58 -15.49
N THR A 292 -21.00 -5.87 -15.76
CA THR A 292 -19.92 -6.81 -15.98
C THR A 292 -20.10 -7.52 -17.31
N GLY A 293 -19.04 -8.12 -17.83
CA GLY A 293 -19.13 -8.99 -19.01
C GLY A 293 -19.96 -10.28 -18.80
N ARG A 294 -20.41 -10.57 -17.57
CA ARG A 294 -21.16 -11.78 -17.22
C ARG A 294 -22.62 -11.48 -16.83
N PRO A 295 -23.61 -12.02 -17.57
CA PRO A 295 -25.04 -11.74 -17.32
C PRO A 295 -25.51 -12.14 -15.91
N ASP A 296 -25.04 -13.27 -15.38
CA ASP A 296 -25.39 -13.76 -14.04
C ASP A 296 -24.92 -12.80 -12.93
N TRP A 297 -23.73 -12.21 -13.07
CA TRP A 297 -23.22 -11.20 -12.15
C TRP A 297 -24.03 -9.90 -12.23
N ASN A 298 -24.45 -9.51 -13.43
CA ASN A 298 -25.32 -8.36 -13.64
C ASN A 298 -26.68 -8.56 -12.97
N THR A 299 -27.28 -9.74 -13.13
CA THR A 299 -28.53 -10.10 -12.42
C THR A 299 -28.34 -10.01 -10.91
N LEU A 300 -27.21 -10.47 -10.39
CA LEU A 300 -26.93 -10.41 -8.96
C LEU A 300 -26.77 -8.96 -8.45
N LEU A 301 -26.04 -8.11 -9.18
CA LEU A 301 -25.92 -6.68 -8.87
C LEU A 301 -27.28 -5.98 -8.85
N VAL A 302 -28.11 -6.21 -9.87
CA VAL A 302 -29.46 -5.62 -9.98
C VAL A 302 -30.37 -6.13 -8.87
N SER A 303 -30.37 -7.44 -8.59
CA SER A 303 -31.22 -8.04 -7.54
C SER A 303 -30.93 -7.48 -6.14
N LYS A 304 -29.69 -7.05 -5.90
CA LYS A 304 -29.25 -6.44 -4.64
C LYS A 304 -29.37 -4.91 -4.64
N GLY A 305 -29.82 -4.30 -5.74
CA GLY A 305 -29.89 -2.84 -5.89
C GLY A 305 -28.51 -2.16 -5.91
N LEU A 306 -27.45 -2.89 -6.27
CA LEU A 306 -26.06 -2.44 -6.21
C LEU A 306 -25.50 -2.04 -7.58
N SER A 307 -26.31 -2.15 -8.65
CA SER A 307 -25.89 -1.81 -10.01
C SER A 307 -25.83 -0.30 -10.25
N ASN A 308 -26.66 0.50 -9.61
CA ASN A 308 -26.70 1.95 -9.83
C ASN A 308 -26.03 2.68 -8.66
N VAL A 309 -24.99 3.46 -8.96
CA VAL A 309 -24.29 4.26 -7.95
C VAL A 309 -24.22 5.73 -8.35
N THR A 310 -24.36 6.61 -7.37
CA THR A 310 -24.07 8.04 -7.53
C THR A 310 -22.73 8.34 -6.90
N CYS A 311 -21.87 9.04 -7.62
CA CYS A 311 -20.50 9.33 -7.19
C CYS A 311 -20.15 10.80 -7.37
N GLU A 312 -19.28 11.33 -6.52
CA GLU A 312 -18.61 12.62 -6.68
C GLU A 312 -17.23 12.40 -7.26
N VAL A 313 -16.86 13.17 -8.29
CA VAL A 313 -15.50 13.17 -8.83
C VAL A 313 -14.56 13.87 -7.86
N ARG A 314 -13.58 13.13 -7.32
CA ARG A 314 -12.61 13.63 -6.34
C ARG A 314 -11.35 14.18 -7.00
N TRP A 315 -10.92 13.54 -8.07
CA TRP A 315 -9.84 13.98 -8.94
C TRP A 315 -10.10 13.46 -10.37
N VAL A 316 -9.52 14.15 -11.35
CA VAL A 316 -9.54 13.81 -12.77
C VAL A 316 -8.13 13.94 -13.31
N GLU A 317 -7.72 12.99 -14.14
CA GLU A 317 -6.45 13.04 -14.84
C GLU A 317 -6.59 12.48 -16.25
N THR A 318 -5.99 13.13 -17.25
CA THR A 318 -5.99 12.64 -18.63
C THR A 318 -4.70 11.88 -18.89
N VAL A 319 -4.81 10.60 -19.24
CA VAL A 319 -3.69 9.72 -19.57
C VAL A 319 -3.89 9.20 -21.00
N GLY A 320 -3.09 9.71 -21.94
CA GLY A 320 -3.25 9.40 -23.36
C GLY A 320 -4.59 9.93 -23.91
N GLN A 321 -5.40 9.03 -24.48
CA GLN A 321 -6.74 9.37 -25.00
C GLN A 321 -7.86 9.13 -23.98
N MET A 322 -7.53 8.66 -22.78
CA MET A 322 -8.50 8.31 -21.75
C MET A 322 -8.42 9.27 -20.58
N ASN A 323 -9.54 9.44 -19.89
CA ASN A 323 -9.68 10.26 -18.71
C ASN A 323 -9.97 9.36 -17.52
N TRP A 324 -9.13 9.47 -16.50
CA TRP A 324 -9.19 8.70 -15.28
C TRP A 324 -9.82 9.56 -14.19
N HIS A 325 -10.72 8.97 -13.40
CA HIS A 325 -11.42 9.64 -12.33
C HIS A 325 -11.36 8.80 -11.06
N GLY A 326 -10.91 9.43 -9.98
CA GLY A 326 -11.19 8.91 -8.65
C GLY A 326 -12.55 9.42 -8.22
N VAL A 327 -13.49 8.51 -8.01
CA VAL A 327 -14.85 8.89 -7.63
C VAL A 327 -15.19 8.33 -6.26
N SER A 328 -15.93 9.08 -5.46
CA SER A 328 -16.43 8.63 -4.15
C SER A 328 -17.93 8.52 -4.13
N PHE A 329 -18.48 7.49 -3.49
CA PHE A 329 -19.93 7.33 -3.41
C PHE A 329 -20.61 8.48 -2.67
N ILE A 330 -21.75 8.93 -3.19
CA ILE A 330 -22.67 9.88 -2.56
C ILE A 330 -24.00 9.17 -2.36
N ASN A 331 -24.68 9.44 -1.24
CA ASN A 331 -25.98 8.85 -0.90
C ASN A 331 -25.98 7.30 -0.81
N PHE A 332 -24.80 6.69 -0.73
CA PHE A 332 -24.63 5.28 -0.38
C PHE A 332 -24.51 5.15 1.13
N THR A 333 -25.30 4.26 1.72
CA THR A 333 -25.08 3.88 3.11
C THR A 333 -23.79 3.05 3.21
N LEU A 334 -23.18 3.04 4.40
CA LEU A 334 -22.01 2.22 4.69
C LEU A 334 -22.28 0.72 4.45
N GLU A 335 -23.50 0.26 4.71
CA GLU A 335 -23.92 -1.13 4.50
C GLU A 335 -24.03 -1.46 3.01
N THR A 336 -24.58 -0.54 2.21
CA THR A 336 -24.68 -0.69 0.76
C THR A 336 -23.30 -0.71 0.11
N SER A 337 -22.39 0.19 0.50
CA SER A 337 -21.05 0.25 -0.09
C SER A 337 -20.17 -0.96 0.29
N ARG A 338 -20.36 -1.49 1.50
CA ARG A 338 -19.77 -2.77 1.93
C ARG A 338 -20.28 -3.94 1.12
N SER A 339 -21.60 -4.05 0.97
CA SER A 339 -22.22 -5.13 0.21
C SER A 339 -21.74 -5.16 -1.24
N LEU A 340 -21.61 -3.98 -1.87
CA LEU A 340 -21.03 -3.84 -3.21
C LEU A 340 -19.56 -4.28 -3.23
N SER A 341 -18.74 -3.79 -2.29
CA SER A 341 -17.32 -4.14 -2.23
C SER A 341 -17.09 -5.64 -1.99
N GLU A 342 -17.85 -6.27 -1.11
CA GLU A 342 -17.77 -7.72 -0.86
C GLU A 342 -18.14 -8.54 -2.09
N LEU A 343 -19.18 -8.12 -2.81
CA LEU A 343 -19.61 -8.78 -4.03
C LEU A 343 -18.56 -8.65 -5.13
N LEU A 344 -17.99 -7.46 -5.31
CA LEU A 344 -16.91 -7.23 -6.28
C LEU A 344 -15.64 -8.02 -5.91
N ILE A 345 -15.30 -8.18 -4.62
CA ILE A 345 -14.20 -9.07 -4.19
C ILE A 345 -14.48 -10.52 -4.60
N GLN A 346 -15.71 -11.01 -4.41
CA GLN A 346 -16.06 -12.37 -4.82
C GLN A 346 -15.90 -12.56 -6.32
N PHE A 347 -16.35 -11.59 -7.14
CA PHE A 347 -16.16 -11.62 -8.58
C PHE A 347 -14.69 -11.57 -8.97
N ASN A 348 -13.90 -10.72 -8.31
CA ASN A 348 -12.47 -10.55 -8.58
C ASN A 348 -11.66 -11.83 -8.26
N ASN A 349 -12.03 -12.55 -7.20
CA ASN A 349 -11.35 -13.78 -6.78
C ASN A 349 -11.70 -15.00 -7.65
N ARG A 350 -12.93 -15.08 -8.19
CA ARG A 350 -13.35 -16.20 -9.06
C ARG A 350 -12.47 -16.36 -10.31
N ALA A 351 -11.86 -15.28 -10.78
CA ALA A 351 -10.92 -15.34 -11.90
C ALA A 351 -9.64 -16.15 -11.60
N SER A 352 -9.17 -16.15 -10.34
CA SER A 352 -7.99 -16.94 -9.93
C SER A 352 -8.28 -18.44 -9.85
N GLU A 353 -9.53 -18.80 -9.52
CA GLU A 353 -9.98 -20.19 -9.46
C GLU A 353 -10.24 -20.78 -10.86
N GLU A 354 -10.83 -19.99 -11.77
CA GLU A 354 -11.11 -20.42 -13.15
C GLU A 354 -9.81 -20.59 -13.98
N GLN A 355 -8.80 -19.72 -13.82
CA GLN A 355 -7.47 -19.89 -14.44
C GLN A 355 -6.71 -21.13 -13.95
N SER A 356 -7.01 -21.62 -12.73
CA SER A 356 -6.40 -22.84 -12.20
C SER A 356 -7.10 -24.11 -12.70
N GLN A 357 -8.35 -24.00 -13.16
CA GLN A 357 -9.14 -25.11 -13.72
C GLN A 357 -9.00 -25.21 -15.25
N GLU A 358 -8.70 -24.11 -15.94
CA GLU A 358 -8.43 -24.07 -17.39
C GLU A 358 -6.97 -24.34 -17.75
N GLY A 359 -6.20 -24.98 -16.86
CA GLY A 359 -4.83 -25.47 -17.13
C GLY A 359 -4.79 -26.53 -18.24
N ILE A 360 -4.82 -26.03 -19.48
CA ILE A 360 -4.20 -26.57 -20.68
C ILE A 360 -2.84 -25.89 -20.84
#